data_AF-A0A5C8M9D5-F1
#
_entry.id   AF-A0A5C8M9D5-F1
#
_cell.length_a   1.000
_cell.length_b   1.000
_cell.length_c   1.000
_cell.angle_alpha   90.00
_cell.angle_beta   90.00
_cell.angle_gamma   90.00
#
_symmetry.space_group_name_H-M   'P 1'
#
loop_
_entity.id
_entity.type
_entity.pdbx_description
1 polymer ?
#
loop_
_entity_poly.entity_id
_entity_poly.type
_entity_poly.pdbx_seq_one_letter_code
_entity_poly.pdbx_strand_id
1 'polypeptide(L)'
;MNPARALAEALGAKVTWDQATNTVMIESELYNQFMNEKVVVQLIRAANNHYWHIANGGSGVGRVENVNVEGQRYRWMGSDLETKEKYTAYLKEVTTPEQSAAYWQKEVANGSIREINGKLAQPDADGGSLRDWNASKATLIKDGTTQKTYTLIVPLGDSGDHEVHEVTVKLVDGTGWRIDETLDFIKS
;
A
#
# COMPACT_ATOMS: atom_id res chain seq x y z
N MET A 1 -33.31 -4.92 -12.10
CA MET A 1 -32.65 -4.26 -10.95
C MET A 1 -31.26 -4.87 -10.81
N ASN A 2 -30.19 -4.08 -10.86
CA ASN A 2 -28.82 -4.61 -10.68
C ASN A 2 -28.57 -4.81 -9.17
N PRO A 3 -28.29 -6.03 -8.68
CA PRO A 3 -28.09 -6.31 -7.26
C PRO A 3 -27.03 -5.41 -6.60
N ALA A 4 -25.97 -5.05 -7.33
CA ALA A 4 -24.90 -4.19 -6.81
C ALA A 4 -25.38 -2.76 -6.57
N ARG A 5 -26.27 -2.22 -7.42
CA ARG A 5 -26.85 -0.89 -7.24
C ARG A 5 -27.78 -0.84 -6.03
N ALA A 6 -28.65 -1.83 -5.91
CA ALA A 6 -29.59 -1.92 -4.79
C ALA A 6 -28.83 -2.04 -3.44
N LEU A 7 -27.74 -2.82 -3.41
CA LEU A 7 -26.89 -2.94 -2.23
C LEU A 7 -26.18 -1.62 -1.89
N ALA A 8 -25.60 -0.94 -2.89
CA ALA A 8 -24.93 0.35 -2.69
C ALA A 8 -25.91 1.45 -2.21
N GLU A 9 -27.10 1.53 -2.81
CA GLU A 9 -28.15 2.47 -2.39
C GLU A 9 -28.68 2.15 -0.98
N ALA A 10 -28.83 0.86 -0.63
CA ALA A 10 -29.19 0.44 0.74
C ALA A 10 -28.13 0.81 1.79
N LEU A 11 -26.86 0.91 1.38
CA LEU A 11 -25.74 1.37 2.20
C LEU A 11 -25.58 2.91 2.19
N GLY A 12 -26.56 3.65 1.66
CA GLY A 12 -26.56 5.11 1.66
C GLY A 12 -25.60 5.74 0.64
N ALA A 13 -25.24 4.99 -0.41
CA ALA A 13 -24.49 5.52 -1.53
C ALA A 13 -25.41 5.90 -2.70
N LYS A 14 -25.15 7.04 -3.32
CA LYS A 14 -25.73 7.46 -4.59
C LYS A 14 -24.96 6.79 -5.73
N VAL A 15 -25.67 6.04 -6.56
CA VAL A 15 -25.10 5.33 -7.71
C VAL A 15 -25.50 6.03 -9.00
N THR A 16 -24.54 6.42 -9.82
CA THR A 16 -24.75 6.99 -11.15
C THR A 16 -23.99 6.19 -12.21
N TRP A 17 -24.43 6.31 -13.46
CA TRP A 17 -23.79 5.67 -14.61
C TRP A 17 -23.17 6.74 -15.49
N ASP A 18 -21.88 6.60 -15.79
CA ASP A 18 -21.19 7.43 -16.77
C ASP A 18 -21.20 6.73 -18.13
N GLN A 19 -21.95 7.31 -19.08
CA GLN A 19 -22.06 6.78 -20.44
C GLN A 19 -20.79 6.98 -21.28
N ALA A 20 -19.95 7.98 -20.97
CA ALA A 20 -18.77 8.28 -21.76
C ALA A 20 -17.66 7.24 -21.55
N THR A 21 -17.54 6.76 -20.31
CA THR A 21 -16.49 5.83 -19.88
C THR A 21 -16.99 4.40 -19.66
N ASN A 22 -18.32 4.18 -19.72
CA ASN A 22 -18.98 2.94 -19.32
C ASN A 22 -18.64 2.52 -17.88
N THR A 23 -18.55 3.48 -16.95
CA THR A 23 -18.25 3.22 -15.54
C THR A 23 -19.45 3.50 -14.64
N VAL A 24 -19.54 2.73 -13.56
CA VAL A 24 -20.46 3.02 -12.45
C VAL A 24 -19.74 3.93 -11.46
N MET A 25 -20.35 5.07 -11.15
CA MET A 25 -19.89 6.00 -10.11
C MET A 25 -20.73 5.79 -8.86
N ILE A 26 -20.08 5.66 -7.71
CA ILE A 26 -20.73 5.47 -6.41
C ILE A 26 -20.23 6.57 -5.48
N GLU A 27 -21.12 7.48 -5.11
CA GLU A 27 -20.85 8.61 -4.21
C GLU A 27 -21.53 8.34 -2.87
N SER A 28 -20.84 8.43 -1.75
CA SER A 28 -21.49 8.29 -0.43
C SER A 28 -20.97 9.34 0.54
N GLU A 29 -21.89 10.07 1.19
CA GLU A 29 -21.53 10.93 2.33
C GLU A 29 -21.10 10.12 3.56
N LEU A 30 -21.41 8.81 3.60
CA LEU A 30 -20.97 7.86 4.63
C LEU A 30 -19.53 7.40 4.40
N TYR A 31 -18.86 7.82 3.32
CA TYR A 31 -17.48 7.46 3.03
C TYR A 31 -16.50 7.83 4.18
N ASN A 32 -16.82 8.89 4.93
CA ASN A 32 -16.09 9.30 6.13
C ASN A 32 -16.32 8.39 7.36
N GLN A 33 -17.35 7.54 7.35
CA GLN A 33 -17.70 6.66 8.48
C GLN A 33 -17.08 5.25 8.38
N PHE A 34 -16.48 4.87 7.25
CA PHE A 34 -15.97 3.51 7.07
C PHE A 34 -14.53 3.29 7.52
N MET A 35 -13.77 4.34 7.83
CA MET A 35 -12.44 4.16 8.43
C MET A 35 -12.56 3.98 9.94
N ASN A 36 -12.45 2.72 10.37
CA ASN A 36 -12.45 2.26 11.75
C ASN A 36 -11.27 1.31 11.98
N GLU A 37 -11.12 0.83 13.21
CA GLU A 37 -10.03 -0.03 13.68
C GLU A 37 -9.88 -1.29 12.81
N LYS A 38 -10.98 -1.92 12.41
CA LYS A 38 -10.93 -3.12 11.57
C LYS A 38 -10.45 -2.78 10.17
N VAL A 39 -10.91 -1.66 9.60
CA VAL A 39 -10.56 -1.25 8.25
C VAL A 39 -9.11 -0.79 8.16
N VAL A 40 -8.60 -0.03 9.15
CA VAL A 40 -7.17 0.34 9.18
C VAL A 40 -6.29 -0.90 9.30
N VAL A 41 -6.64 -1.91 10.11
CA VAL A 41 -5.87 -3.16 10.18
C VAL A 41 -5.83 -3.88 8.82
N GLN A 42 -6.93 -3.89 8.05
CA GLN A 42 -6.90 -4.46 6.70
C GLN A 42 -6.03 -3.64 5.73
N LEU A 43 -6.03 -2.31 5.85
CA LEU A 43 -5.17 -1.45 5.04
C LEU A 43 -3.68 -1.67 5.37
N ILE A 44 -3.34 -1.81 6.65
CA ILE A 44 -1.97 -2.14 7.11
C ILE A 44 -1.54 -3.51 6.61
N ARG A 45 -2.44 -4.50 6.67
CA ARG A 45 -2.19 -5.83 6.08
C ARG A 45 -1.91 -5.74 4.59
N ALA A 46 -2.68 -4.94 3.85
CA ALA A 46 -2.44 -4.71 2.43
C ALA A 46 -1.07 -4.05 2.22
N ALA A 47 -0.70 -3.06 3.03
CA ALA A 47 0.60 -2.39 2.99
C ALA A 47 1.77 -3.34 3.27
N ASN A 48 1.63 -4.24 4.25
CA ASN A 48 2.60 -5.30 4.52
C ASN A 48 2.80 -6.21 3.30
N ASN A 49 1.71 -6.63 2.65
CA ASN A 49 1.79 -7.43 1.43
C ASN A 49 2.48 -6.69 0.28
N HIS A 50 2.18 -5.40 0.10
CA HIS A 50 2.83 -4.55 -0.91
C HIS A 50 4.32 -4.43 -0.67
N TYR A 51 4.73 -4.15 0.58
CA TYR A 51 6.13 -4.06 0.96
C TYR A 51 6.88 -5.36 0.62
N TRP A 52 6.37 -6.51 1.07
CA TRP A 52 7.03 -7.79 0.81
C TRP A 52 7.01 -8.20 -0.67
N HIS A 53 5.96 -7.85 -1.41
CA HIS A 53 5.92 -8.08 -2.85
C HIS A 53 7.01 -7.28 -3.58
N ILE A 54 7.15 -5.99 -3.23
CA ILE A 54 8.24 -5.14 -3.73
C ILE A 54 9.61 -5.69 -3.34
N ALA A 55 9.82 -5.97 -2.04
CA ALA A 55 11.08 -6.49 -1.53
C ALA A 55 11.47 -7.81 -2.20
N ASN A 56 10.49 -8.65 -2.55
CA ASN A 56 10.71 -9.89 -3.28
C ASN A 56 10.95 -9.70 -4.78
N GLY A 57 10.74 -8.51 -5.32
CA GLY A 57 10.99 -8.12 -6.71
C GLY A 57 9.76 -8.21 -7.61
N GLY A 58 8.55 -8.19 -7.06
CA GLY A 58 7.29 -8.27 -7.80
C GLY A 58 6.87 -9.69 -8.18
N SER A 59 6.14 -9.85 -9.27
CA SER A 59 5.86 -11.15 -9.86
C SER A 59 7.15 -11.83 -10.37
N GLY A 60 7.17 -13.16 -10.44
CA GLY A 60 8.27 -13.91 -11.06
C GLY A 60 8.32 -13.78 -12.59
N VAL A 61 7.28 -13.20 -13.21
CA VAL A 61 7.14 -13.08 -14.65
C VAL A 61 8.01 -11.94 -15.17
N GLY A 62 8.83 -12.22 -16.18
CA GLY A 62 9.74 -11.23 -16.78
C GLY A 62 11.07 -11.05 -16.03
N ARG A 63 11.30 -11.80 -14.95
CA ARG A 63 12.61 -11.85 -14.25
C ARG A 63 13.57 -12.78 -14.98
N VAL A 64 14.11 -12.31 -16.10
CA VAL A 64 14.88 -13.23 -16.97
C VAL A 64 16.37 -13.21 -16.63
N GLU A 65 16.93 -12.13 -16.07
CA GLU A 65 18.39 -12.00 -15.90
C GLU A 65 18.80 -11.12 -14.71
N ASN A 66 20.06 -11.21 -14.29
CA ASN A 66 20.68 -10.25 -13.37
C ASN A 66 21.46 -9.22 -14.19
N VAL A 67 21.60 -8.00 -13.68
CA VAL A 67 22.42 -6.95 -14.27
C VAL A 67 23.46 -6.50 -13.24
N ASN A 68 24.71 -6.35 -13.68
CA ASN A 68 25.76 -5.79 -12.85
C ASN A 68 25.82 -4.28 -13.09
N VAL A 69 25.67 -3.51 -12.02
CA VAL A 69 25.76 -2.04 -12.02
C VAL A 69 26.84 -1.67 -11.02
N GLU A 70 27.92 -1.02 -11.48
CA GLU A 70 29.00 -0.53 -10.61
C GLU A 70 29.61 -1.61 -9.70
N GLY A 71 29.68 -2.86 -10.18
CA GLY A 71 30.22 -4.00 -9.43
C GLY A 71 29.24 -4.63 -8.44
N GLN A 72 28.02 -4.09 -8.31
CA GLN A 72 26.94 -4.67 -7.53
C GLN A 72 25.98 -5.43 -8.44
N ARG A 73 25.56 -6.61 -7.99
CA ARG A 73 24.57 -7.43 -8.70
C ARG A 73 23.16 -6.96 -8.35
N TYR A 74 22.38 -6.72 -9.39
CA TYR A 74 20.97 -6.39 -9.34
C TYR A 74 20.16 -7.46 -10.07
N ARG A 75 18.91 -7.65 -9.66
CA ARG A 75 17.89 -8.45 -10.34
C ARG A 75 16.81 -7.55 -10.90
N TRP A 76 16.35 -7.83 -12.11
CA TRP A 76 15.22 -7.11 -12.70
C TRP A 76 13.94 -7.34 -11.87
N MET A 77 13.15 -6.27 -11.72
CA MET A 77 11.81 -6.34 -11.14
C MET A 77 10.88 -7.09 -12.09
N GLY A 78 9.87 -7.76 -11.52
CA GLY A 78 8.81 -8.44 -12.26
C GLY A 78 8.00 -7.49 -13.14
N SER A 79 7.33 -8.03 -14.15
CA SER A 79 6.57 -7.26 -15.15
C SER A 79 5.50 -6.32 -14.58
N ASP A 80 5.03 -6.59 -13.38
CA ASP A 80 4.08 -5.79 -12.60
C ASP A 80 4.72 -4.60 -11.86
N LEU A 81 6.05 -4.58 -11.72
CA LEU A 81 6.83 -3.51 -11.07
C LEU A 81 7.99 -3.00 -11.93
N GLU A 82 8.13 -3.47 -13.18
CA GLU A 82 9.32 -3.26 -14.02
C GLU A 82 9.56 -1.80 -14.46
N THR A 83 8.64 -0.88 -14.21
CA THR A 83 8.76 0.56 -14.54
C THR A 83 8.41 1.41 -13.32
N LYS A 84 8.90 2.65 -13.29
CA LYS A 84 8.55 3.62 -12.26
C LYS A 84 7.03 3.84 -12.16
N GLU A 85 6.34 3.88 -13.30
CA GLU A 85 4.90 4.09 -13.36
C GLU A 85 4.16 2.95 -12.68
N LYS A 86 4.50 1.69 -13.02
CA LYS A 86 3.89 0.51 -12.41
C LYS A 86 4.22 0.41 -10.91
N TYR A 87 5.48 0.64 -10.54
CA TYR A 87 5.94 0.60 -9.16
C TYR A 87 5.23 1.64 -8.28
N THR A 88 5.16 2.89 -8.74
CA THR A 88 4.48 3.96 -7.98
C THR A 88 2.96 3.80 -7.98
N ALA A 89 2.36 3.29 -9.06
CA ALA A 89 0.94 2.93 -9.06
C ALA A 89 0.62 1.87 -8.00
N TYR A 90 1.46 0.82 -7.91
CA TYR A 90 1.32 -0.22 -6.89
C TYR A 90 1.41 0.35 -5.47
N LEU A 91 2.38 1.23 -5.18
CA LEU A 91 2.45 1.91 -3.88
C LEU A 91 1.20 2.75 -3.54
N LYS A 92 0.60 3.41 -4.54
CA LYS A 92 -0.59 4.28 -4.36
C LYS A 92 -1.86 3.48 -4.06
N GLU A 93 -1.84 2.16 -4.19
CA GLU A 93 -2.96 1.32 -3.74
C GLU A 93 -3.12 1.36 -2.21
N VAL A 94 -2.03 1.63 -1.47
CA VAL A 94 -2.01 1.59 0.01
C VAL A 94 -1.51 2.88 0.66
N THR A 95 -0.70 3.69 -0.03
CA THR A 95 -0.16 4.96 0.48
C THR A 95 -0.76 6.18 -0.23
N THR A 96 -0.67 7.36 0.41
CA THR A 96 -1.03 8.62 -0.25
C THR A 96 -0.07 8.90 -1.42
N PRO A 97 -0.48 9.65 -2.46
CA PRO A 97 0.38 9.98 -3.58
C PRO A 97 1.70 10.63 -3.17
N GLU A 98 1.66 11.48 -2.13
CA GLU A 98 2.84 12.15 -1.58
C GLU A 98 3.82 11.15 -0.98
N GLN A 99 3.33 10.17 -0.21
CA GLN A 99 4.17 9.18 0.47
C GLN A 99 4.68 8.10 -0.50
N SER A 100 3.89 7.75 -1.52
CA SER A 100 4.35 6.94 -2.65
C SER A 100 5.54 7.59 -3.36
N ALA A 101 5.45 8.90 -3.63
CA ALA A 101 6.54 9.66 -4.24
C ALA A 101 7.77 9.73 -3.31
N ALA A 102 7.56 9.97 -2.01
CA ALA A 102 8.64 10.01 -1.02
C ALA A 102 9.38 8.66 -0.91
N TYR A 103 8.64 7.55 -0.83
CA TYR A 103 9.21 6.21 -0.79
C TYR A 103 10.01 5.90 -2.06
N TRP A 104 9.46 6.20 -3.25
CA TRP A 104 10.20 6.06 -4.50
C TRP A 104 11.53 6.82 -4.51
N GLN A 105 11.53 8.09 -4.10
CA GLN A 105 12.75 8.90 -4.07
C GLN A 105 13.80 8.30 -3.13
N LYS A 106 13.36 7.82 -1.96
CA LYS A 106 14.24 7.15 -0.99
C LYS A 106 14.88 5.89 -1.58
N GLU A 107 14.09 5.03 -2.22
CA GLU A 107 14.54 3.75 -2.78
C GLU A 107 15.50 3.93 -3.97
N VAL A 108 15.36 5.00 -4.75
CA VAL A 108 16.34 5.33 -5.79
C VAL A 108 17.61 5.93 -5.17
N ALA A 109 17.47 6.81 -4.19
CA ALA A 109 18.59 7.49 -3.55
C ALA A 109 19.50 6.53 -2.75
N ASN A 110 18.91 5.55 -2.06
CA ASN A 110 19.66 4.54 -1.29
C ASN A 110 20.16 3.37 -2.16
N GLY A 111 19.79 3.32 -3.44
CA GLY A 111 20.20 2.27 -4.38
C GLY A 111 19.43 0.94 -4.24
N SER A 112 18.37 0.88 -3.43
CA SER A 112 17.43 -0.26 -3.38
C SER A 112 16.74 -0.46 -4.72
N ILE A 113 16.53 0.60 -5.49
CA ILE A 113 16.00 0.56 -6.84
C ILE A 113 16.94 1.32 -7.79
N ARG A 114 17.23 0.71 -8.93
CA ARG A 114 17.95 1.31 -10.05
C ARG A 114 17.08 1.28 -11.30
N GLU A 115 17.01 2.41 -11.98
CA GLU A 115 16.39 2.51 -13.29
C GLU A 115 17.47 2.41 -14.38
N ILE A 116 17.31 1.46 -15.29
CA ILE A 116 18.27 1.15 -16.35
C ILE A 116 17.47 0.94 -17.63
N ASN A 117 17.64 1.81 -18.62
CA ASN A 117 16.90 1.78 -19.88
C ASN A 117 15.36 1.72 -19.68
N GLY A 118 14.85 2.47 -18.71
CA GLY A 118 13.42 2.51 -18.36
C GLY A 118 12.90 1.28 -17.61
N LYS A 119 13.76 0.32 -17.27
CA LYS A 119 13.41 -0.84 -16.45
C LYS A 119 13.98 -0.73 -15.04
N LEU A 120 13.26 -1.26 -14.06
CA LEU A 120 13.67 -1.27 -12.66
C LEU A 120 14.39 -2.55 -12.28
N ALA A 121 15.46 -2.40 -11.51
CA ALA A 121 16.19 -3.50 -10.89
C ALA A 121 16.47 -3.20 -9.41
N GLN A 122 16.59 -4.23 -8.59
CA GLN A 122 16.92 -4.11 -7.16
C GLN A 122 18.05 -5.08 -6.79
N PRO A 123 18.82 -4.84 -5.72
CA PRO A 123 19.82 -5.80 -5.27
C PRO A 123 19.17 -7.08 -4.74
N ASP A 124 19.95 -8.16 -4.68
CA ASP A 124 19.58 -9.31 -3.87
C ASP A 124 19.68 -8.92 -2.39
N ALA A 125 18.60 -9.11 -1.65
CA ALA A 125 18.52 -8.79 -0.22
C ALA A 125 17.68 -9.85 0.48
N ASP A 126 18.21 -10.38 1.58
CA ASP A 126 17.46 -11.25 2.49
C ASP A 126 16.86 -10.38 3.60
N GLY A 127 15.54 -10.45 3.73
CA GLY A 127 14.79 -9.77 4.78
C GLY A 127 13.82 -10.72 5.46
N GLY A 128 13.49 -10.43 6.70
CA GLY A 128 12.45 -11.13 7.45
C GLY A 128 11.89 -10.21 8.54
N SER A 129 10.67 -10.47 8.99
CA SER A 129 10.09 -9.75 10.13
C SER A 129 9.32 -10.73 11.01
N LEU A 130 9.44 -10.56 12.32
CA LEU A 130 8.62 -11.27 13.31
C LEU A 130 7.27 -10.58 13.55
N ARG A 131 7.07 -9.38 13.00
CA ARG A 131 5.84 -8.60 13.17
C ARG A 131 4.67 -9.29 12.49
N ASP A 132 3.66 -9.68 13.26
CA ASP A 132 2.40 -10.16 12.72
C ASP A 132 1.42 -9.00 12.54
N TRP A 133 1.59 -8.28 11.43
CA TRP A 133 0.68 -7.22 11.02
C TRP A 133 -0.77 -7.70 10.84
N ASN A 134 -1.00 -8.99 10.55
CA ASN A 134 -2.35 -9.54 10.40
C ASN A 134 -3.07 -9.69 11.76
N ALA A 135 -2.31 -9.94 12.82
CA ALA A 135 -2.82 -10.05 14.19
C ALA A 135 -2.81 -8.70 14.94
N SER A 136 -2.48 -7.61 14.25
CA SER A 136 -2.44 -6.28 14.86
C SER A 136 -3.81 -5.82 15.36
N LYS A 137 -3.80 -5.06 16.46
CA LYS A 137 -4.99 -4.43 17.04
C LYS A 137 -4.85 -2.92 16.91
N ALA A 138 -5.90 -2.26 16.41
CA ALA A 138 -5.93 -0.82 16.29
C ALA A 138 -6.78 -0.18 17.39
N THR A 139 -6.44 1.05 17.77
CA THR A 139 -7.25 1.94 18.62
C THR A 139 -7.19 3.34 18.03
N LEU A 140 -8.35 3.96 17.77
CA LEU A 140 -8.41 5.34 17.29
C LEU A 140 -7.91 6.30 18.38
N ILE A 141 -6.94 7.15 18.05
CA ILE A 141 -6.38 8.16 18.96
C ILE A 141 -6.61 9.59 18.48
N LYS A 142 -6.86 9.79 17.17
CA LYS A 142 -7.27 11.08 16.62
C LYS A 142 -8.34 10.89 15.57
N ASP A 143 -9.50 11.50 15.81
CA ASP A 143 -10.63 11.46 14.88
C ASP A 143 -10.67 12.74 14.03
N GLY A 144 -10.93 12.55 12.73
CA GLY A 144 -11.10 13.61 11.77
C GLY A 144 -11.82 13.08 10.52
N THR A 145 -12.41 14.00 9.76
CA THR A 145 -13.22 13.66 8.58
C THR A 145 -12.36 13.23 7.40
N THR A 146 -11.19 13.86 7.21
CA THR A 146 -10.28 13.58 6.09
C THR A 146 -8.95 12.98 6.54
N GLN A 147 -8.72 12.85 7.85
CA GLN A 147 -7.50 12.30 8.43
C GLN A 147 -7.84 11.68 9.78
N LYS A 148 -7.31 10.48 10.06
CA LYS A 148 -7.44 9.79 11.35
C LYS A 148 -6.09 9.20 11.74
N THR A 149 -5.85 9.08 13.05
CA THR A 149 -4.63 8.45 13.57
C THR A 149 -5.01 7.31 14.52
N TYR A 150 -4.33 6.18 14.36
CA TYR A 150 -4.53 4.98 15.16
C TYR A 150 -3.23 4.56 15.83
N THR A 151 -3.33 4.05 17.05
CA THR A 151 -2.27 3.23 17.64
C THR A 151 -2.51 1.78 17.23
N LEU A 152 -1.46 1.11 16.76
CA LEU A 152 -1.41 -0.30 16.39
C LEU A 152 -0.55 -1.05 17.41
N ILE A 153 -1.09 -2.12 17.97
CA ILE A 153 -0.32 -3.10 18.75
C ILE A 153 -0.06 -4.30 17.84
N VAL A 154 1.20 -4.57 17.55
CA VAL A 154 1.65 -5.57 16.57
C VAL A 154 2.39 -6.68 17.30
N PRO A 155 1.84 -7.89 17.38
CA PRO A 155 2.51 -9.03 18.01
C PRO A 155 3.83 -9.39 17.32
N LEU A 156 4.78 -9.92 18.09
CA LEU A 156 6.08 -10.42 17.62
C LEU A 156 6.15 -11.95 17.80
N GLY A 157 5.91 -12.70 16.73
CA GLY A 157 5.87 -14.17 16.79
C GLY A 157 4.99 -14.70 17.92
N ASP A 158 5.43 -15.78 18.57
CA ASP A 158 4.67 -16.46 19.64
C ASP A 158 5.14 -16.08 21.06
N SER A 159 6.06 -15.12 21.23
CA SER A 159 6.64 -14.80 22.55
C SER A 159 5.67 -14.05 23.48
N GLY A 160 4.60 -13.48 22.94
CA GLY A 160 3.72 -12.55 23.64
C GLY A 160 4.23 -11.11 23.64
N ASP A 161 5.42 -10.86 23.10
CA ASP A 161 5.93 -9.51 22.89
C ASP A 161 5.16 -8.79 21.79
N HIS A 162 5.17 -7.46 21.83
CA HIS A 162 4.52 -6.63 20.83
C HIS A 162 5.28 -5.33 20.63
N GLU A 163 5.09 -4.73 19.45
CA GLU A 163 5.46 -3.36 19.17
C GLU A 163 4.24 -2.47 19.10
N VAL A 164 4.45 -1.18 19.36
CA VAL A 164 3.42 -0.15 19.27
C VAL A 164 3.80 0.83 18.18
N HIS A 165 2.90 1.04 17.23
CA HIS A 165 3.08 1.96 16.10
C HIS A 165 1.93 2.95 16.06
N GLU A 166 2.20 4.23 15.84
CA GLU A 166 1.16 5.18 15.46
C GLU A 166 1.10 5.27 13.95
N VAL A 167 -0.10 5.12 13.36
CA VAL A 167 -0.30 5.28 11.92
C VAL A 167 -1.37 6.31 11.63
N THR A 168 -1.04 7.24 10.75
CA THR A 168 -1.99 8.20 10.20
C THR A 168 -2.51 7.73 8.84
N VAL A 169 -3.81 7.83 8.64
CA VAL A 169 -4.48 7.61 7.36
C VAL A 169 -5.18 8.88 6.90
N LYS A 170 -5.16 9.11 5.58
CA LYS A 170 -5.75 10.29 4.94
C LYS A 170 -6.70 9.88 3.84
N LEU A 171 -7.79 10.64 3.71
CA LEU A 171 -8.73 10.49 2.64
C LEU A 171 -8.18 11.13 1.36
N VAL A 172 -7.97 10.32 0.32
CA VAL A 172 -7.55 10.77 -1.01
C VAL A 172 -8.75 10.79 -1.93
N ASP A 173 -9.00 11.93 -2.59
CA ASP A 173 -10.14 12.09 -3.49
C ASP A 173 -10.11 11.06 -4.64
N GLY A 174 -11.28 10.53 -4.98
CA GLY A 174 -11.47 9.49 -6.00
C GLY A 174 -10.78 8.12 -5.74
N THR A 175 -10.00 7.98 -4.67
CA THR A 175 -9.11 6.82 -4.44
C THR A 175 -9.38 6.17 -3.10
N GLY A 176 -9.63 7.02 -2.10
CA GLY A 176 -10.05 6.64 -0.78
C GLY A 176 -9.03 6.79 0.32
N TRP A 177 -9.30 6.15 1.47
CA TRP A 177 -8.37 6.16 2.59
C TRP A 177 -7.04 5.47 2.23
N ARG A 178 -5.93 6.13 2.54
CA ARG A 178 -4.56 5.65 2.32
C ARG A 178 -3.70 5.96 3.53
N ILE A 179 -2.63 5.19 3.71
CA ILE A 179 -1.62 5.44 4.74
C ILE A 179 -0.84 6.69 4.38
N ASP A 180 -0.78 7.64 5.30
CA ASP A 180 -0.09 8.92 5.13
C ASP A 180 1.35 8.87 5.66
N GLU A 181 1.98 7.71 5.46
CA GLU A 181 3.36 7.39 5.81
C GLU A 181 3.96 6.49 4.72
N THR A 182 5.28 6.52 4.58
CA THR A 182 6.01 5.59 3.70
C THR A 182 6.01 4.17 4.26
N LEU A 183 6.13 3.14 3.41
CA LEU A 183 6.12 1.72 3.85
C LEU A 183 7.29 1.29 4.77
N ASP A 184 8.19 2.20 5.12
CA ASP A 184 9.30 1.96 6.04
C ASP A 184 8.87 1.45 7.41
N PHE A 185 7.67 1.80 7.90
CA PHE A 185 7.17 1.32 9.19
C PHE A 185 6.92 -0.21 9.19
N ILE A 186 6.76 -0.84 8.02
CA ILE A 186 6.64 -2.29 7.89
C ILE A 186 8.00 -2.99 8.07
N LYS A 187 9.07 -2.33 7.60
CA LYS A 187 10.42 -2.89 7.56
C LYS A 187 10.93 -3.18 8.98
N SER A 188 11.38 -4.42 9.22
CA SER A 188 11.98 -4.92 10.47
C SER A 188 13.02 -3.97 11.04
#